data_AF-A0A383BJ86-F1
#
_entry.id   AF-A0A383BJ86-F1
#
_cell.length_a   1.000
_cell.length_b   1.000
_cell.length_c   1.000
_cell.angle_alpha   90.00
_cell.angle_beta   90.00
_cell.angle_gamma   90.00
#
_symmetry.space_group_name_H-M   'P 1'
#
loop_
_entity.id
_entity.type
_entity.pdbx_description
1 polymer ?
#
loop_
_entity_poly.entity_id
_entity_poly.type
_entity_poly.pdbx_seq_one_letter_code
_entity_poly.pdbx_strand_id
1 'polypeptide(L)'
;EADLINKLLKVFNKISQYSAPTWKILNDFGKNDKVILFEGAQGALLDIDFGTYPFVTSSNTSSGQIFAGTGFGIKDNHQIFGITKAYTTRVGSGPFPSELFNKVGDHLVLKGQEFGTVTKRKRRCGWFDTNLVKQTVQISGVSDIVLTKLDILDELKEVKICVGYSINNSNYDYLPFNENLQKIISPIYEIMPGWQSSTFGITKWSELPKNAQNYINYIEEVVETKIAIISTGPERSQTIDRNNI
;
A
#
# COMPACT_ATOMS: atom_id res chain seq x y z
N GLU A 1 26.05 22.05 23.07
CA GLU A 1 24.68 22.62 23.14
C GLU A 1 24.54 23.95 22.39
N ALA A 2 25.37 24.97 22.69
CA ALA A 2 25.33 26.27 21.99
C ALA A 2 25.49 26.19 20.46
N ASP A 3 26.35 25.29 19.95
CA ASP A 3 26.51 25.07 18.50
C ASP A 3 25.23 24.51 17.84
N LEU A 4 24.52 23.61 18.51
CA LEU A 4 23.26 23.07 18.01
C LEU A 4 22.18 24.16 17.95
N ILE A 5 22.07 24.98 19.00
CA ILE A 5 21.13 26.10 19.04
C ILE A 5 21.41 27.07 17.88
N ASN A 6 22.68 27.43 17.66
CA ASN A 6 23.06 28.30 16.54
C ASN A 6 22.73 27.70 15.18
N LYS A 7 22.88 26.38 15.01
CA LYS A 7 22.47 25.66 13.80
C LYS A 7 20.95 25.70 13.62
N LEU A 8 20.18 25.47 14.68
CA LEU A 8 18.71 25.51 14.64
C LEU A 8 18.18 26.91 14.31
N LEU A 9 18.78 27.97 14.86
CA LEU A 9 18.40 29.35 14.55
C LEU A 9 18.64 29.71 13.08
N LYS A 10 19.73 29.21 12.47
CA LYS A 10 19.98 29.38 11.04
C LYS A 10 18.91 28.70 10.17
N VAL A 11 18.40 27.54 10.61
CA VAL A 11 17.29 26.85 9.93
C VAL A 11 15.98 27.60 10.15
N PHE A 12 15.70 28.01 11.39
CA PHE A 12 14.50 28.77 11.76
C PHE A 12 14.29 29.98 10.85
N ASN A 13 15.32 30.79 10.64
CA ASN A 13 15.25 31.98 9.78
C ASN A 13 14.86 31.67 8.32
N LYS A 14 15.08 30.44 7.85
CA LYS A 14 14.67 29.99 6.52
C LYS A 14 13.26 29.43 6.50
N ILE A 15 12.84 28.72 7.56
CA ILE A 15 11.57 27.98 7.58
C ILE A 15 10.41 28.77 8.17
N SER A 16 10.68 29.76 9.02
CA SER A 16 9.64 30.50 9.76
C SER A 16 8.65 31.22 8.84
N GLN A 17 9.10 31.67 7.67
CA GLN A 17 8.26 32.28 6.63
C GLN A 17 7.15 31.36 6.10
N TYR A 18 7.26 30.04 6.29
CA TYR A 18 6.25 29.06 5.88
C TYR A 18 5.30 28.66 7.02
N SER A 19 5.49 29.20 8.23
CA SER A 19 4.60 28.92 9.36
C SER A 19 3.25 29.60 9.14
N ALA A 20 2.17 28.81 9.15
CA ALA A 20 0.83 29.29 8.93
C ALA A 20 -0.20 28.43 9.68
N PRO A 21 -1.40 28.97 9.98
CA PRO A 21 -2.51 28.19 10.54
C PRO A 21 -3.09 27.26 9.46
N THR A 22 -2.43 26.15 9.19
CA THR A 22 -2.77 25.19 8.12
C THR A 22 -4.21 24.69 8.21
N TRP A 23 -4.71 24.40 9.42
CA TRP A 23 -6.10 24.02 9.64
C TRP A 23 -7.08 25.05 9.05
N LYS A 24 -6.81 26.35 9.19
CA LYS A 24 -7.68 27.41 8.67
C LYS A 24 -7.64 27.43 7.14
N ILE A 25 -6.43 27.38 6.58
CA ILE A 25 -6.21 27.41 5.12
C ILE A 25 -6.95 26.24 4.45
N LEU A 26 -6.78 25.03 4.97
CA LEU A 26 -7.42 23.81 4.45
C LEU A 26 -8.94 23.90 4.53
N ASN A 27 -9.49 24.35 5.67
CA ASN A 27 -10.94 24.49 5.82
C ASN A 27 -11.50 25.60 4.91
N ASP A 28 -10.78 26.70 4.69
CA ASP A 28 -11.18 27.75 3.74
C ASP A 28 -11.14 27.25 2.29
N PHE A 29 -10.12 26.48 1.91
CA PHE A 29 -10.08 25.82 0.60
C PHE A 29 -11.25 24.86 0.43
N GLY A 30 -11.54 24.06 1.45
CA GLY A 30 -12.67 23.16 1.44
C GLY A 30 -14.03 23.88 1.39
N LYS A 31 -14.16 25.10 1.92
CA LYS A 31 -15.40 25.92 1.82
C LYS A 31 -15.58 26.53 0.44
N ASN A 32 -14.48 26.72 -0.30
CA ASN A 32 -14.48 27.30 -1.64
C ASN A 32 -14.38 26.22 -2.73
N ASP A 33 -14.82 25.00 -2.42
CA ASP A 33 -14.83 23.83 -3.31
C ASP A 33 -13.51 23.59 -4.05
N LYS A 34 -12.39 23.88 -3.38
CA LYS A 34 -11.06 23.55 -3.92
C LYS A 34 -10.76 22.08 -3.68
N VAL A 35 -10.15 21.45 -4.67
CA VAL A 35 -9.61 20.09 -4.54
C VAL A 35 -8.38 20.13 -3.65
N ILE A 36 -8.36 19.29 -2.63
CA ILE A 36 -7.24 19.12 -1.71
C ILE A 36 -6.80 17.66 -1.79
N LEU A 37 -5.52 17.44 -2.11
CA LEU A 37 -4.90 16.12 -2.10
C LEU A 37 -4.12 15.95 -0.80
N PHE A 38 -4.48 14.94 -0.02
CA PHE A 38 -3.70 14.51 1.15
C PHE A 38 -2.82 13.33 0.77
N GLU A 39 -1.51 13.50 0.91
CA GLU A 39 -0.53 12.43 0.67
C GLU A 39 -0.19 11.73 1.99
N GLY A 40 -0.49 10.43 2.06
CA GLY A 40 -0.25 9.61 3.24
C GLY A 40 1.18 9.07 3.32
N ALA A 41 1.68 8.93 4.54
CA ALA A 41 2.86 8.13 4.86
C ALA A 41 2.67 7.48 6.24
N GLN A 42 3.17 6.29 6.54
CA GLN A 42 3.78 5.28 5.67
C GLN A 42 2.69 4.38 5.04
N GLY A 43 2.71 3.06 5.29
CA GLY A 43 1.65 2.13 4.88
C GLY A 43 0.75 1.74 6.05
N ALA A 44 -0.47 1.32 5.77
CA ALA A 44 -1.50 1.04 6.79
C ALA A 44 -1.09 0.00 7.84
N LEU A 45 -0.36 -1.06 7.44
CA LEU A 45 0.08 -2.09 8.39
C LEU A 45 1.26 -1.67 9.28
N LEU A 46 1.75 -0.44 9.11
CA LEU A 46 2.70 0.22 10.00
C LEU A 46 2.01 1.23 10.93
N ASP A 47 0.68 1.34 10.89
CA ASP A 47 -0.08 2.19 11.81
C ASP A 47 0.18 1.78 13.27
N ILE A 48 0.30 2.75 14.18
CA ILE A 48 0.57 2.48 15.60
C ILE A 48 -0.53 1.66 16.28
N ASP A 49 -1.79 1.83 15.87
CA ASP A 49 -2.94 1.18 16.48
C ASP A 49 -3.39 -0.05 15.68
N PHE A 50 -3.40 0.06 14.35
CA PHE A 50 -3.97 -0.96 13.47
C PHE A 50 -2.94 -1.79 12.71
N GLY A 51 -1.65 -1.47 12.88
CA GLY A 51 -0.57 -2.21 12.25
C GLY A 51 -0.13 -3.44 13.03
N THR A 52 0.96 -4.05 12.56
CA THR A 52 1.56 -5.23 13.22
C THR A 52 2.42 -4.86 14.43
N TYR A 53 1.80 -4.27 15.47
CA TYR A 53 2.51 -3.87 16.70
C TYR A 53 3.29 -5.05 17.31
N PRO A 54 4.54 -4.84 17.79
CA PRO A 54 5.27 -3.56 17.94
C PRO A 54 6.07 -3.14 16.70
N PHE A 55 5.93 -3.82 15.57
CA PHE A 55 6.71 -3.58 14.35
C PHE A 55 6.07 -2.52 13.45
N VAL A 56 5.80 -1.36 14.03
CA VAL A 56 5.00 -0.26 13.44
C VAL A 56 5.77 1.07 13.54
N THR A 57 5.26 2.10 12.88
CA THR A 57 5.70 3.47 13.13
C THR A 57 5.06 4.02 14.42
N SER A 58 5.49 5.21 14.84
CA SER A 58 4.98 5.87 16.05
C SER A 58 3.82 6.84 15.77
N SER A 59 3.14 6.70 14.63
CA SER A 59 2.02 7.53 14.22
C SER A 59 0.94 6.71 13.54
N ASN A 60 -0.27 7.26 13.44
CA ASN A 60 -1.29 6.70 12.56
C ASN A 60 -0.92 6.95 11.09
N THR A 61 -1.18 5.96 10.25
CA THR A 61 -0.95 5.98 8.80
C THR A 61 -2.24 5.75 8.01
N SER A 62 -3.32 5.38 8.71
CA SER A 62 -4.66 5.23 8.14
C SER A 62 -5.27 6.58 7.77
N SER A 63 -6.25 6.59 6.86
CA SER A 63 -6.87 7.82 6.31
C SER A 63 -7.50 8.74 7.37
N GLY A 64 -7.98 8.19 8.49
CA GLY A 64 -8.51 8.96 9.61
C GLY A 64 -7.52 10.00 10.17
N GLN A 65 -6.21 9.78 9.96
CA GLN A 65 -5.16 10.71 10.37
C GLN A 65 -5.21 12.05 9.61
N ILE A 66 -5.90 12.13 8.47
CA ILE A 66 -6.14 13.39 7.76
C ILE A 66 -6.82 14.40 8.69
N PHE A 67 -7.84 13.98 9.44
CA PHE A 67 -8.62 14.89 10.29
C PHE A 67 -7.80 15.34 11.51
N ALA A 68 -7.28 14.37 12.28
CA ALA A 68 -6.51 14.66 13.49
C ALA A 68 -5.17 15.37 13.19
N GLY A 69 -4.50 14.98 12.10
CA GLY A 69 -3.18 15.47 11.73
C GLY A 69 -3.17 16.84 11.03
N THR A 70 -4.28 17.26 10.43
CA THR A 70 -4.34 18.53 9.67
C THR A 70 -5.33 19.55 10.22
N GLY A 71 -6.28 19.11 11.07
CA GLY A 71 -7.38 19.94 11.54
C GLY A 71 -8.44 20.20 10.47
N PHE A 72 -8.43 19.45 9.36
CA PHE A 72 -9.51 19.47 8.38
C PHE A 72 -10.78 18.84 8.98
N GLY A 73 -11.91 19.54 8.89
CA GLY A 73 -13.19 19.00 9.37
C GLY A 73 -13.65 17.80 8.53
N ILE A 74 -14.34 16.84 9.15
CA ILE A 74 -14.94 15.71 8.43
C ILE A 74 -15.97 16.24 7.43
N LYS A 75 -15.90 15.74 6.18
CA LYS A 75 -16.84 16.06 5.11
C LYS A 75 -17.25 14.78 4.39
N ASP A 76 -18.48 14.73 3.91
CA ASP A 76 -19.03 13.53 3.26
C ASP A 76 -18.52 13.31 1.83
N ASN A 77 -17.85 14.30 1.23
CA ASN A 77 -17.45 14.31 -0.18
C ASN A 77 -15.95 14.06 -0.41
N HIS A 78 -15.37 13.06 0.24
CA HIS A 78 -13.98 12.67 0.02
C HIS A 78 -13.86 11.30 -0.64
N GLN A 79 -12.81 11.12 -1.43
CA GLN A 79 -12.41 9.84 -2.00
C GLN A 79 -11.09 9.41 -1.37
N ILE A 80 -10.95 8.11 -1.13
CA ILE A 80 -9.76 7.54 -0.49
C ILE A 80 -9.18 6.51 -1.43
N PHE A 81 -8.00 6.81 -1.97
CA PHE A 81 -7.26 5.91 -2.83
C PHE A 81 -6.33 5.01 -2.01
N GLY A 82 -6.61 3.70 -2.02
CA GLY A 82 -5.74 2.70 -1.42
C GLY A 82 -4.67 2.26 -2.39
N ILE A 83 -3.42 2.66 -2.16
CA ILE A 83 -2.29 2.26 -3.01
C ILE A 83 -1.74 0.92 -2.52
N THR A 84 -1.76 -0.09 -3.38
CA THR A 84 -1.17 -1.40 -3.11
C THR A 84 -0.33 -1.88 -4.29
N LYS A 85 0.64 -2.75 -4.01
CA LYS A 85 1.42 -3.44 -5.04
C LYS A 85 0.72 -4.73 -5.41
N ALA A 86 0.96 -5.25 -6.62
CA ALA A 86 0.50 -6.59 -7.05
C ALA A 86 1.15 -7.76 -6.27
N TYR A 87 2.03 -7.46 -5.31
CA TYR A 87 2.67 -8.40 -4.40
C TYR A 87 3.03 -7.66 -3.11
N THR A 88 3.24 -8.37 -2.01
CA THR A 88 3.47 -7.72 -0.72
C THR A 88 4.96 -7.50 -0.48
N THR A 89 5.31 -6.40 0.16
CA THR A 89 6.70 -6.13 0.59
C THR A 89 6.77 -5.59 1.99
N ARG A 90 7.82 -5.93 2.74
CA ARG A 90 8.07 -5.41 4.09
C ARG A 90 9.54 -5.02 4.26
N VAL A 91 9.78 -3.92 4.97
CA VAL A 91 11.13 -3.54 5.44
C VAL A 91 11.22 -3.81 6.93
N GLY A 92 12.31 -4.44 7.36
CA GLY A 92 12.55 -4.76 8.76
C GLY A 92 11.80 -6.00 9.25
N SER A 93 11.80 -6.16 10.57
CA SER A 93 11.21 -7.30 11.27
C SER A 93 9.68 -7.23 11.33
N GLY A 94 9.09 -8.29 11.87
CA GLY A 94 7.66 -8.43 12.09
C GLY A 94 6.99 -9.44 11.16
N PRO A 95 5.71 -9.76 11.42
CA PRO A 95 5.03 -10.85 10.74
C PRO A 95 4.82 -10.54 9.27
N PHE A 96 4.93 -11.59 8.45
CA PHE A 96 4.68 -11.51 7.03
C PHE A 96 4.21 -12.88 6.55
N PRO A 97 2.91 -13.20 6.70
CA PRO A 97 2.37 -14.54 6.44
C PRO A 97 2.69 -15.04 5.03
N SER A 98 2.59 -14.16 4.03
CA SER A 98 2.80 -14.48 2.63
C SER A 98 4.25 -14.32 2.14
N GLU A 99 5.22 -14.20 3.05
CA GLU A 99 6.64 -14.04 2.70
C GLU A 99 7.20 -15.25 1.93
N LEU A 100 8.09 -14.96 0.98
CA LEU A 100 8.74 -15.96 0.14
C LEU A 100 10.23 -16.07 0.42
N PHE A 101 10.65 -17.31 0.70
CA PHE A 101 12.05 -17.69 0.91
C PHE A 101 12.61 -18.55 -0.23
N ASN A 102 12.11 -18.33 -1.46
CA ASN A 102 12.44 -19.12 -2.64
C ASN A 102 12.79 -18.23 -3.84
N LYS A 103 13.07 -18.85 -4.99
CA LYS A 103 13.44 -18.15 -6.23
C LYS A 103 12.40 -17.13 -6.69
N VAL A 104 11.12 -17.32 -6.38
CA VAL A 104 10.08 -16.33 -6.70
C VAL A 104 10.23 -15.10 -5.82
N GLY A 105 10.49 -15.27 -4.52
CA GLY A 105 10.82 -14.15 -3.64
C GLY A 105 12.03 -13.34 -4.13
N ASP A 106 13.08 -14.01 -4.59
CA ASP A 106 14.25 -13.34 -5.17
C ASP A 106 13.93 -12.64 -6.50
N HIS A 107 13.10 -13.26 -7.36
CA HIS A 107 12.59 -12.63 -8.58
C HIS A 107 11.86 -11.31 -8.29
N LEU A 108 10.92 -11.32 -7.33
CA LEU A 108 10.17 -10.12 -6.94
C LEU A 108 11.08 -9.00 -6.43
N VAL A 109 12.11 -9.36 -5.66
CA VAL A 109 13.09 -8.38 -5.18
C VAL A 109 13.87 -7.76 -6.34
N LEU A 110 14.40 -8.57 -7.24
CA LEU A 110 15.27 -8.12 -8.32
C LEU A 110 14.50 -7.31 -9.36
N LYS A 111 13.39 -7.85 -9.88
CA LYS A 111 12.56 -7.18 -10.87
C LYS A 111 11.89 -5.94 -10.29
N GLY A 112 11.35 -6.04 -9.08
CA GLY A 112 10.70 -4.93 -8.39
C GLY A 112 11.67 -3.86 -7.88
N GLN A 113 12.98 -4.05 -8.02
CA GLN A 113 14.03 -3.18 -7.45
C GLN A 113 13.78 -2.90 -5.97
N GLU A 114 13.45 -3.94 -5.20
CA GLU A 114 13.01 -3.81 -3.81
C GLU A 114 14.20 -3.67 -2.85
N PHE A 115 14.93 -2.57 -3.03
CA PHE A 115 16.03 -2.13 -2.19
C PHE A 115 15.73 -0.73 -1.64
N GLY A 116 16.11 -0.48 -0.38
CA GLY A 116 16.01 0.85 0.21
C GLY A 116 16.91 1.85 -0.51
N THR A 117 16.42 3.07 -0.78
CA THR A 117 17.18 4.09 -1.52
C THR A 117 18.41 4.60 -0.75
N VAL A 118 18.28 4.73 0.57
CA VAL A 118 19.38 5.23 1.44
C VAL A 118 20.25 4.08 1.94
N THR A 119 19.64 3.11 2.60
CA THR A 119 20.38 2.03 3.31
C THR A 119 20.70 0.84 2.42
N LYS A 120 20.16 0.77 1.19
CA LYS A 120 20.22 -0.39 0.29
C LYS A 120 19.76 -1.71 0.91
N ARG A 121 18.99 -1.66 2.00
CA ARG A 121 18.42 -2.85 2.64
C ARG A 121 17.43 -3.53 1.69
N LYS A 122 17.64 -4.83 1.45
CA LYS A 122 16.72 -5.71 0.71
C LYS A 122 15.37 -5.72 1.44
N ARG A 123 14.27 -5.45 0.73
CA ARG A 123 12.92 -5.66 1.29
C ARG A 123 12.60 -7.15 1.24
N ARG A 124 11.86 -7.61 2.23
CA ARG A 124 11.19 -8.92 2.23
C ARG A 124 10.06 -8.85 1.21
N CYS A 125 9.88 -9.89 0.41
CA CYS A 125 8.83 -9.95 -0.62
C CYS A 125 7.97 -11.20 -0.42
N GLY A 126 6.71 -11.09 -0.78
CA GLY A 126 5.71 -12.12 -0.61
C GLY A 126 4.57 -11.96 -1.60
N TRP A 127 3.68 -12.94 -1.64
CA TRP A 127 2.50 -12.89 -2.49
C TRP A 127 1.54 -11.77 -2.08
N PHE A 128 0.63 -11.40 -2.98
CA PHE A 128 -0.47 -10.50 -2.65
C PHE A 128 -1.34 -11.13 -1.56
N ASP A 129 -1.75 -10.33 -0.59
CA ASP A 129 -2.51 -10.78 0.57
C ASP A 129 -3.83 -10.02 0.66
N THR A 130 -4.92 -10.68 0.27
CA THR A 130 -6.24 -10.05 0.19
C THR A 130 -6.79 -9.73 1.56
N ASN A 131 -6.46 -10.52 2.60
CA ASN A 131 -6.93 -10.26 3.97
C ASN A 131 -6.35 -8.95 4.50
N LEU A 132 -5.05 -8.75 4.30
CA LEU A 132 -4.39 -7.49 4.70
C LEU A 132 -4.96 -6.28 3.97
N VAL A 133 -5.21 -6.41 2.67
CA VAL A 133 -5.76 -5.32 1.86
C VAL A 133 -7.21 -5.06 2.23
N LYS A 134 -8.06 -6.09 2.34
CA LYS A 134 -9.47 -5.98 2.73
C LYS A 134 -9.64 -5.35 4.11
N GLN A 135 -8.84 -5.77 5.09
CA GLN A 135 -8.79 -5.15 6.41
C GLN A 135 -8.40 -3.66 6.31
N THR A 136 -7.40 -3.33 5.51
CA THR A 136 -6.96 -1.94 5.31
C THR A 136 -8.06 -1.09 4.66
N VAL A 137 -8.76 -1.63 3.67
CA VAL A 137 -9.88 -0.94 3.01
C VAL A 137 -10.96 -0.59 4.04
N GLN A 138 -11.37 -1.54 4.87
CA GLN A 138 -12.40 -1.32 5.88
C GLN A 138 -11.96 -0.28 6.92
N ILE A 139 -10.73 -0.37 7.43
CA ILE A 139 -10.21 0.56 8.45
C ILE A 139 -10.07 1.98 7.90
N SER A 140 -9.59 2.11 6.66
CA SER A 140 -9.32 3.41 6.05
C SER A 140 -10.46 3.95 5.18
N GLY A 141 -11.59 3.25 5.07
CA GLY A 141 -12.71 3.68 4.21
C GLY A 141 -12.30 3.87 2.73
N VAL A 142 -11.41 3.01 2.22
CA VAL A 142 -10.91 3.10 0.84
C VAL A 142 -12.07 2.96 -0.15
N SER A 143 -12.22 3.93 -1.06
CA SER A 143 -13.22 3.89 -2.11
C SER A 143 -12.71 3.17 -3.35
N ASP A 144 -11.43 3.39 -3.68
CA ASP A 144 -10.81 2.92 -4.92
C ASP A 144 -9.37 2.49 -4.66
N ILE A 145 -8.97 1.37 -5.26
CA ILE A 145 -7.61 0.84 -5.18
C ILE A 145 -6.81 1.27 -6.41
N VAL A 146 -5.57 1.67 -6.15
CA VAL A 146 -4.52 1.83 -7.15
C VAL A 146 -3.58 0.64 -7.03
N LEU A 147 -3.64 -0.27 -8.00
CA LEU A 147 -2.77 -1.43 -8.08
C LEU A 147 -1.49 -1.07 -8.83
N THR A 148 -0.34 -1.29 -8.22
CA THR A 148 0.96 -0.90 -8.79
C THR A 148 1.84 -2.11 -9.05
N LYS A 149 2.82 -1.95 -9.93
CA LYS A 149 3.87 -2.94 -10.19
C LYS A 149 3.34 -4.29 -10.69
N LEU A 150 2.30 -4.27 -11.54
CA LEU A 150 1.79 -5.48 -12.17
C LEU A 150 2.86 -6.16 -13.04
N ASP A 151 3.67 -5.36 -13.72
CA ASP A 151 4.76 -5.76 -14.62
C ASP A 151 5.83 -6.65 -13.96
N ILE A 152 5.93 -6.62 -12.64
CA ILE A 152 6.88 -7.44 -11.88
C ILE A 152 6.52 -8.93 -11.91
N LEU A 153 5.24 -9.24 -12.16
CA LEU A 153 4.72 -10.61 -12.20
C LEU A 153 4.76 -11.22 -13.62
N ASP A 154 5.16 -10.44 -14.64
CA ASP A 154 5.08 -10.79 -16.06
C ASP A 154 5.69 -12.16 -16.44
N GLU A 155 6.83 -12.50 -15.85
CA GLU A 155 7.61 -13.69 -16.24
C GLU A 155 7.19 -14.96 -15.48
N LEU A 156 6.27 -14.85 -14.53
CA LEU A 156 5.86 -15.97 -13.68
C LEU A 156 4.91 -16.92 -14.44
N LYS A 157 5.12 -18.24 -14.26
CA LYS A 157 4.22 -19.28 -14.80
C LYS A 157 2.91 -19.38 -14.03
N GLU A 158 2.97 -19.11 -12.74
CA GLU A 158 1.85 -19.16 -11.80
C GLU A 158 2.03 -18.03 -10.80
N VAL A 159 0.92 -17.45 -10.36
CA VAL A 159 0.85 -16.47 -9.29
C VAL A 159 0.00 -17.04 -8.17
N LYS A 160 0.37 -16.75 -6.92
CA LYS A 160 -0.44 -17.12 -5.76
C LYS A 160 -0.98 -15.88 -5.08
N ILE A 161 -2.19 -16.01 -4.54
CA ILE A 161 -2.88 -14.95 -3.83
C ILE A 161 -3.24 -15.52 -2.46
N CYS A 162 -2.78 -14.90 -1.39
CA CYS A 162 -3.18 -15.29 -0.05
C CYS A 162 -4.61 -14.80 0.19
N VAL A 163 -5.54 -15.74 0.39
CA VAL A 163 -7.00 -15.52 0.50
C VAL A 163 -7.54 -15.82 1.89
N GLY A 164 -6.67 -16.20 2.81
CA GLY A 164 -7.05 -16.77 4.08
C GLY A 164 -5.82 -17.15 4.88
N TYR A 165 -6.04 -17.41 6.15
CA TYR A 165 -5.01 -17.95 7.04
C TYR A 165 -5.53 -19.18 7.79
N SER A 166 -4.62 -20.07 8.14
CA SER A 166 -4.88 -21.21 9.01
C SER A 166 -3.96 -21.16 10.24
N ILE A 167 -4.55 -21.38 11.43
CA ILE A 167 -3.84 -21.54 12.69
C ILE A 167 -4.45 -22.73 13.42
N ASN A 168 -3.66 -23.79 13.67
CA ASN A 168 -4.12 -24.98 14.38
C ASN A 168 -5.47 -25.52 13.87
N ASN A 169 -5.63 -25.62 12.54
CA ASN A 169 -6.85 -26.04 11.83
C ASN A 169 -8.06 -25.07 11.94
N SER A 170 -7.87 -23.87 12.48
CA SER A 170 -8.88 -22.79 12.44
C SER A 170 -8.55 -21.81 11.32
N ASN A 171 -9.56 -21.46 10.52
CA ASN A 171 -9.41 -20.51 9.43
C ASN A 171 -9.68 -19.08 9.90
N TYR A 172 -8.93 -18.13 9.36
CA TYR A 172 -9.07 -16.69 9.63
C TYR A 172 -9.10 -15.92 8.31
N ASP A 173 -10.01 -14.96 8.23
CA ASP A 173 -10.17 -13.98 7.14
C ASP A 173 -9.60 -12.60 7.49
N TYR A 174 -8.90 -12.50 8.64
CA TYR A 174 -8.19 -11.31 9.10
C TYR A 174 -6.83 -11.69 9.70
N LEU A 175 -5.88 -10.75 9.73
CA LEU A 175 -4.63 -10.96 10.47
C LEU A 175 -4.91 -10.82 11.98
N PRO A 176 -4.73 -11.86 12.81
CA PRO A 176 -4.99 -11.76 14.24
C PRO A 176 -4.07 -10.72 14.89
N PHE A 177 -4.58 -9.90 15.82
CA PHE A 177 -3.75 -8.91 16.54
C PHE A 177 -2.70 -9.53 17.48
N ASN A 178 -2.89 -10.79 17.89
CA ASN A 178 -1.98 -11.46 18.80
C ASN A 178 -0.68 -11.87 18.07
N GLU A 179 0.45 -11.29 18.48
CA GLU A 179 1.77 -11.56 17.89
C GLU A 179 2.13 -13.05 17.90
N ASN A 180 1.75 -13.80 18.94
CA ASN A 180 2.05 -15.23 19.01
C ASN A 180 1.25 -16.03 17.97
N LEU A 181 0.02 -15.62 17.68
CA LEU A 181 -0.78 -16.21 16.60
C LEU A 181 -0.18 -15.86 15.22
N GLN A 182 0.24 -14.60 15.03
CA GLN A 182 0.90 -14.16 13.80
C GLN A 182 2.22 -14.88 13.51
N LYS A 183 2.90 -15.45 14.51
CA LYS A 183 4.14 -16.22 14.34
C LYS A 183 3.94 -17.63 13.78
N ILE A 184 2.78 -18.24 14.04
CA ILE A 184 2.47 -19.62 13.65
C ILE A 184 1.42 -19.69 12.53
N ILE A 185 1.02 -18.53 12.01
CA ILE A 185 0.00 -18.42 10.98
C ILE A 185 0.51 -18.95 9.64
N SER A 186 -0.33 -19.74 8.98
CA SER A 186 -0.04 -20.28 7.66
C SER A 186 -0.97 -19.65 6.61
N PRO A 187 -0.44 -19.08 5.50
CA PRO A 187 -1.26 -18.54 4.43
C PRO A 187 -1.98 -19.66 3.65
N ILE A 188 -3.24 -19.42 3.32
CA ILE A 188 -4.03 -20.21 2.38
C ILE A 188 -3.98 -19.49 1.04
N TYR A 189 -3.63 -20.21 -0.03
CA TYR A 189 -3.41 -19.63 -1.34
C TYR A 189 -4.44 -20.10 -2.37
N GLU A 190 -4.97 -19.16 -3.13
CA GLU A 190 -5.48 -19.42 -4.48
C GLU A 190 -4.31 -19.41 -5.47
N ILE A 191 -4.32 -20.33 -6.45
CA ILE A 191 -3.27 -20.43 -7.47
C ILE A 191 -3.88 -20.09 -8.82
N MET A 192 -3.33 -19.10 -9.50
CA MET A 192 -3.76 -18.69 -10.83
C MET A 192 -2.62 -18.87 -11.84
N PRO A 193 -2.92 -19.16 -13.11
CA PRO A 193 -1.91 -19.14 -14.16
C PRO A 193 -1.34 -17.72 -14.29
N GLY A 194 -0.02 -17.62 -14.39
CA GLY A 194 0.65 -16.39 -14.79
C GLY A 194 0.45 -16.12 -16.29
N TRP A 195 1.00 -15.02 -16.78
CA TRP A 195 0.77 -14.59 -18.17
C TRP A 195 1.99 -14.69 -19.08
N GLN A 196 3.22 -14.81 -18.56
CA GLN A 196 4.46 -15.01 -19.33
C GLN A 196 4.59 -14.07 -20.54
N SER A 197 4.10 -12.85 -20.40
CA SER A 197 4.04 -11.82 -21.42
C SER A 197 4.14 -10.45 -20.76
N SER A 198 4.53 -9.43 -21.49
CA SER A 198 4.76 -8.13 -20.86
C SER A 198 3.46 -7.37 -20.65
N THR A 199 3.25 -6.86 -19.43
CA THR A 199 2.29 -5.79 -19.15
C THR A 199 2.96 -4.42 -19.14
N PHE A 200 4.29 -4.36 -19.16
CA PHE A 200 5.06 -3.13 -19.02
C PHE A 200 4.63 -2.05 -20.02
N GLY A 201 4.25 -0.89 -19.50
CA GLY A 201 3.84 0.27 -20.29
C GLY A 201 2.49 0.19 -21.00
N ILE A 202 1.70 -0.86 -20.77
CA ILE A 202 0.32 -0.94 -21.31
C ILE A 202 -0.55 0.14 -20.66
N THR A 203 -1.33 0.85 -21.49
CA THR A 203 -2.19 1.96 -21.04
C THR A 203 -3.68 1.71 -21.24
N LYS A 204 -4.04 0.57 -21.85
CA LYS A 204 -5.44 0.18 -22.05
C LYS A 204 -5.72 -1.20 -21.45
N TRP A 205 -6.84 -1.29 -20.74
CA TRP A 205 -7.31 -2.55 -20.14
C TRP A 205 -7.38 -3.71 -21.15
N SER A 206 -7.91 -3.45 -22.35
CA SER A 206 -8.08 -4.44 -23.41
C SER A 206 -6.77 -5.02 -23.95
N GLU A 207 -5.65 -4.31 -23.75
CA GLU A 207 -4.33 -4.73 -24.22
C GLU A 207 -3.62 -5.63 -23.19
N LEU A 208 -4.10 -5.71 -21.94
CA LEU A 208 -3.54 -6.62 -20.94
C LEU A 208 -3.74 -8.09 -21.33
N PRO A 209 -2.75 -8.97 -21.05
CA PRO A 209 -2.93 -10.41 -21.16
C PRO A 209 -4.14 -10.90 -20.37
N LYS A 210 -4.85 -11.91 -20.90
CA LYS A 210 -6.10 -12.38 -20.27
C LYS A 210 -5.90 -12.86 -18.82
N ASN A 211 -4.79 -13.54 -18.53
CA ASN A 211 -4.48 -13.99 -17.17
C ASN A 211 -4.16 -12.83 -16.22
N ALA A 212 -3.57 -11.72 -16.71
CA ALA A 212 -3.38 -10.51 -15.90
C ALA A 212 -4.72 -9.85 -15.58
N GLN A 213 -5.63 -9.75 -16.55
CA GLN A 213 -7.00 -9.26 -16.30
C GLN A 213 -7.73 -10.15 -15.28
N ASN A 214 -7.62 -11.47 -15.41
CA ASN A 214 -8.24 -12.42 -14.49
C ASN A 214 -7.68 -12.26 -13.06
N TYR A 215 -6.36 -12.09 -12.93
CA TYR A 215 -5.72 -11.81 -11.64
C TYR A 215 -6.30 -10.55 -10.98
N ILE A 216 -6.39 -9.44 -11.72
CA ILE A 216 -6.93 -8.16 -11.22
C ILE A 216 -8.41 -8.30 -10.83
N ASN A 217 -9.22 -8.92 -11.69
CA ASN A 217 -10.64 -9.13 -11.42
C ASN A 217 -10.85 -10.00 -10.17
N TYR A 218 -10.03 -11.05 -9.99
CA TYR A 218 -10.13 -11.92 -8.83
C TYR A 218 -9.77 -11.18 -7.52
N ILE A 219 -8.68 -10.41 -7.49
CA ILE A 219 -8.35 -9.64 -6.29
C ILE A 219 -9.38 -8.53 -6.00
N GLU A 220 -9.95 -7.90 -7.04
CA GLU A 220 -11.04 -6.92 -6.91
C GLU A 220 -12.29 -7.55 -6.27
N GLU A 221 -12.66 -8.77 -6.69
CA GLU A 221 -13.77 -9.53 -6.12
C GLU A 221 -13.52 -9.88 -4.66
N VAL A 222 -12.37 -10.48 -4.33
CA VAL A 222 -12.08 -10.95 -2.95
C VAL A 222 -11.89 -9.80 -1.97
N VAL A 223 -11.27 -8.70 -2.40
CA VAL A 223 -11.10 -7.48 -1.58
C VAL A 223 -12.40 -6.69 -1.47
N GLU A 224 -13.39 -6.96 -2.33
CA GLU A 224 -14.70 -6.28 -2.38
C GLU A 224 -14.56 -4.77 -2.59
N THR A 225 -13.53 -4.34 -3.33
CA THR A 225 -13.22 -2.92 -3.58
C THR A 225 -12.67 -2.75 -4.98
N LYS A 226 -13.16 -1.73 -5.68
CA LYS A 226 -12.78 -1.46 -7.07
C LYS A 226 -11.29 -1.17 -7.19
N ILE A 227 -10.63 -1.75 -8.18
CA ILE A 227 -9.29 -1.38 -8.64
C ILE A 227 -9.47 -0.42 -9.80
N ALA A 228 -9.51 0.87 -9.51
CA ALA A 228 -9.77 1.91 -10.50
C ALA A 228 -8.56 2.18 -11.39
N ILE A 229 -7.36 2.08 -10.82
CA ILE A 229 -6.11 2.45 -11.50
C ILE A 229 -5.11 1.29 -11.42
N ILE A 230 -4.46 0.98 -12.54
CA ILE A 230 -3.40 -0.02 -12.62
C ILE A 230 -2.14 0.62 -13.19
N SER A 231 -1.06 0.65 -12.40
CA SER A 231 0.27 1.02 -12.89
C SER A 231 1.00 -0.21 -13.42
N THR A 232 1.48 -0.08 -14.65
CA THR A 232 2.21 -1.11 -15.41
C THR A 232 3.67 -0.70 -15.63
N GLY A 233 4.20 0.20 -14.80
CA GLY A 233 5.56 0.68 -14.91
C GLY A 233 5.79 1.93 -14.04
N PRO A 234 7.05 2.38 -13.93
CA PRO A 234 7.43 3.49 -13.06
C PRO A 234 7.01 4.88 -13.57
N GLU A 235 6.78 5.05 -14.87
CA GLU A 235 6.45 6.35 -15.45
C GLU A 235 4.97 6.69 -15.26
N ARG A 236 4.66 7.98 -15.08
CA ARG A 236 3.26 8.44 -14.89
C ARG A 236 2.33 8.00 -16.02
N SER A 237 2.82 7.99 -17.26
CA SER A 237 2.05 7.58 -18.43
C SER A 237 1.79 6.07 -18.51
N GLN A 238 2.48 5.26 -17.70
CA GLN A 238 2.34 3.79 -17.69
C GLN A 238 1.25 3.37 -16.69
N THR A 239 0.06 3.93 -16.91
CA THR A 239 -1.09 3.77 -16.03
C THR A 239 -2.34 3.53 -16.86
N ILE A 240 -3.14 2.55 -16.44
CA ILE A 240 -4.48 2.27 -16.95
C ILE A 240 -5.47 2.86 -15.95
N ASP A 241 -6.27 3.81 -16.39
CA ASP A 241 -7.42 4.31 -15.64
C ASP A 241 -8.70 3.65 -16.19
N ARG A 242 -9.33 2.80 -15.37
CA ARG A 242 -10.55 2.08 -15.75
C ARG A 242 -11.81 2.96 -15.70
N ASN A 243 -11.78 4.05 -14.94
CA ASN A 243 -12.96 4.84 -14.59
C ASN A 243 -12.88 6.30 -15.06
N ASN A 244 -11.78 6.73 -15.69
CA ASN A 244 -11.52 8.12 -16.11
C ASN A 244 -11.68 9.11 -14.94
N ILE A 245 -10.94 8.85 -13.85
CA ILE A 245 -10.93 9.61 -12.61
C ILE A 245 -10.10 10.90 -12.74
#